data_AF-A0AA51DF72-F1
#
_entry.id   AF-A0AA51DF72-F1
#
_cell.length_a   1.000
_cell.length_b   1.000
_cell.length_c   1.000
_cell.angle_alpha   90.00
_cell.angle_beta   90.00
_cell.angle_gamma   90.00
#
_symmetry.space_group_name_H-M   'P 1'
#
loop_
_entity.id
_entity.type
_entity.pdbx_description
1 polymer ?
#
loop_
_entity_poly.entity_id
_entity_poly.type
_entity_poly.pdbx_seq_one_letter_code
_entity_poly.pdbx_strand_id
1 'polypeptide(L)' 'MDMKRLNEIITNNEKVKILYEGHPVWIERIDNDAKTVQVRILDTQEVKGVYVKELVNTEDAVTMKY' A
#
# COMPACT_ATOMS: atom_id res chain seq x y z
N MET A 1 2.98 6.74 -2.54
CA MET A 1 3.92 5.63 -2.75
C MET A 1 4.09 5.39 -4.25
N ASP A 2 5.20 4.79 -4.71
CA ASP A 2 5.45 4.49 -6.13
C ASP A 2 5.60 2.99 -6.38
N MET A 3 5.31 2.55 -7.62
CA MET A 3 5.41 1.14 -8.05
C MET A 3 6.79 0.53 -7.78
N LYS A 4 7.86 1.31 -7.96
CA LYS A 4 9.22 0.86 -7.70
C LYS A 4 9.43 0.51 -6.21
N ARG A 5 8.98 1.38 -5.32
CA ARG A 5 9.02 1.19 -3.86
C ARG A 5 8.17 0.00 -3.42
N LEU A 6 7.00 -0.17 -4.04
CA LEU A 6 6.09 -1.29 -3.82
C LEU A 6 6.74 -2.63 -4.15
N ASN A 7 7.41 -2.72 -5.30
CA ASN A 7 8.15 -3.90 -5.71
C ASN A 7 9.33 -4.20 -4.77
N GLU A 8 10.05 -3.18 -4.29
CA GLU A 8 11.14 -3.36 -3.32
C GLU A 8 10.62 -3.97 -2.01
N ILE A 9 9.51 -3.46 -1.48
CA ILE A 9 8.91 -3.95 -0.22
C ILE A 9 8.50 -5.42 -0.33
N ILE A 10 7.87 -5.80 -1.43
CA ILE A 10 7.43 -7.18 -1.66
C ILE A 10 8.63 -8.09 -1.90
N THR A 11 9.63 -7.63 -2.66
CA THR A 11 10.82 -8.42 -2.97
C THR A 11 11.70 -8.65 -1.73
N ASN A 12 11.82 -7.64 -0.87
CA ASN A 12 12.66 -7.70 0.33
C ASN A 12 11.93 -8.32 1.54
N ASN A 13 10.64 -8.67 1.37
CA ASN A 13 9.78 -9.15 2.46
C ASN A 13 9.81 -8.22 3.69
N GLU A 14 10.05 -6.93 3.46
CA GLU A 14 9.99 -5.93 4.51
C GLU A 14 8.54 -5.84 4.96
N LYS A 15 8.31 -6.02 6.27
CA LYS A 15 6.98 -5.88 6.88
C LYS A 15 6.59 -4.41 6.96
N VAL A 16 6.46 -3.75 5.82
CA VAL A 16 6.00 -2.38 5.75
C VAL A 16 4.48 -2.38 5.90
N LYS A 17 3.99 -1.62 6.89
CA LYS A 17 2.56 -1.36 7.03
C LYS A 17 2.14 -0.35 5.97
N ILE A 18 1.24 -0.76 5.10
CA ILE A 18 0.67 0.09 4.06
C ILE A 18 -0.68 0.61 4.56
N LEU A 19 -0.90 1.90 4.36
CA LEU A 19 -2.11 2.60 4.74
C LEU A 19 -2.85 3.06 3.48
N TYR A 20 -4.17 2.92 3.50
CA TYR A 20 -5.08 3.52 2.54
C TYR A 20 -6.09 4.36 3.33
N GLU A 21 -6.16 5.66 3.06
CA GLU A 21 -7.02 6.61 3.79
C GLU A 21 -6.85 6.56 5.33
N GLY A 22 -5.66 6.22 5.82
CA GLY A 22 -5.37 6.07 7.25
C GLY A 22 -5.71 4.70 7.84
N HIS A 23 -6.27 3.79 7.05
CA HIS A 23 -6.57 2.42 7.46
C HIS A 23 -5.44 1.47 7.05
N PRO A 24 -5.02 0.54 7.93
CA PRO A 24 -4.05 -0.48 7.58
C PRO A 24 -4.63 -1.46 6.57
N VAL A 25 -3.91 -1.63 5.46
CA VAL A 25 -4.30 -2.51 4.36
C VAL A 25 -3.21 -3.50 4.02
N TRP A 26 -3.60 -4.65 3.49
CA TRP A 26 -2.72 -5.68 2.93
C TRP A 26 -2.87 -5.73 1.42
N ILE A 27 -1.76 -5.81 0.70
CA ILE A 27 -1.80 -5.97 -0.76
C ILE A 27 -2.02 -7.45 -1.07
N GLU A 28 -3.12 -7.74 -1.77
CA GLU A 28 -3.40 -9.10 -2.25
C GLU A 28 -2.90 -9.31 -3.68
N ARG A 29 -2.97 -8.28 -4.51
CA ARG A 29 -2.56 -8.36 -5.91
C ARG A 29 -2.09 -6.99 -6.42
N ILE A 30 -1.08 -6.99 -7.26
CA ILE A 30 -0.64 -5.79 -8.00
C ILE A 30 -0.94 -6.00 -9.47
N ASP A 31 -1.57 -5.01 -10.09
CA ASP A 31 -1.73 -4.92 -11.52
C ASP A 31 -0.81 -3.84 -12.07
N ASN A 32 0.34 -4.27 -12.60
CA ASN A 32 1.34 -3.37 -13.17
C ASN A 32 0.87 -2.71 -14.46
N ASP A 33 -0.03 -3.33 -15.20
CA ASP A 33 -0.55 -2.84 -16.48
C ASP A 33 -1.51 -1.67 -16.23
N ALA A 34 -2.45 -1.87 -15.30
CA ALA A 34 -3.43 -0.86 -14.90
C ALA A 34 -2.90 0.16 -13.87
N LYS A 35 -1.70 -0.04 -13.32
CA LYS A 35 -1.13 0.72 -12.18
C LYS A 35 -2.04 0.75 -10.94
N THR A 36 -2.82 -0.32 -10.77
CA THR A 36 -3.75 -0.51 -9.66
C THR A 36 -3.29 -1.65 -8.78
N VAL A 37 -3.79 -1.63 -7.55
CA VAL A 37 -3.46 -2.59 -6.51
C VAL A 37 -4.72 -2.99 -5.80
N GLN A 38 -4.89 -4.30 -5.67
CA GLN A 38 -5.96 -4.87 -4.90
C GLN A 38 -5.49 -4.97 -3.46
N VAL A 39 -6.14 -4.19 -2.60
CA VAL A 39 -5.83 -4.12 -1.18
C VAL A 39 -7.00 -4.62 -0.35
N ARG A 40 -6.70 -5.34 0.72
CA ARG A 40 -7.65 -5.77 1.74
C ARG A 40 -7.49 -4.85 2.95
N ILE A 41 -8.56 -4.14 3.28
CA ILE A 41 -8.63 -3.31 4.48
C ILE A 41 -8.70 -4.24 5.68
N LEU A 42 -7.75 -4.15 6.62
CA LEU A 42 -7.71 -5.06 7.77
C LEU A 42 -8.84 -4.78 8.76
N ASP A 43 -9.29 -3.53 8.86
CA ASP A 43 -10.38 -3.14 9.76
C ASP A 43 -11.72 -3.79 9.38
N THR A 44 -12.05 -3.79 8.07
CA THR A 44 -13.35 -4.24 7.56
C THR A 44 -13.28 -5.57 6.81
N GLN A 45 -12.08 -6.08 6.55
CA GLN A 45 -11.79 -7.19 5.64
C GLN A 45 -12.25 -6.97 4.18
N GLU A 46 -12.65 -5.73 3.84
CA GLU A 46 -13.11 -5.36 2.51
C GLU A 46 -11.94 -5.33 1.52
N VAL A 47 -12.18 -5.82 0.31
CA VAL A 47 -11.18 -5.80 -0.77
C VAL A 47 -11.53 -4.71 -1.77
N LYS A 48 -10.59 -3.80 -2.03
CA LYS A 48 -10.72 -2.69 -2.97
C LYS A 48 -9.56 -2.63 -3.94
N GLY A 49 -9.87 -2.31 -5.19
CA GLY A 49 -8.88 -1.91 -6.18
C GLY A 49 -8.62 -0.41 -6.06
N VAL A 50 -7.41 -0.03 -5.66
CA VAL A 50 -7.00 1.37 -5.48
C VAL A 50 -5.78 1.66 -6.33
N TYR A 51 -5.51 2.93 -6.63
CA TYR A 51 -4.28 3.26 -7.36
C TYR A 51 -3.09 3.24 -6.42
N VAL A 52 -1.93 2.75 -6.91
CA VAL A 52 -0.69 2.71 -6.11
C VAL A 52 -0.30 4.07 -5.53
N LYS A 53 -0.58 5.15 -6.27
CA LYS A 53 -0.32 6.53 -5.83
C LYS A 53 -1.10 6.93 -4.57
N GLU A 54 -2.25 6.30 -4.33
CA GLU A 54 -3.13 6.58 -3.19
C GLU A 54 -2.73 5.81 -1.93
N LEU A 55 -1.86 4.80 -2.08
CA LEU A 55 -1.28 4.11 -0.94
C LEU A 55 -0.15 4.93 -0.33
N VAL A 56 -0.11 4.92 1.00
CA VAL A 56 0.89 5.62 1.81
C VAL A 56 1.58 4.59 2.69
N ASN A 57 2.91 4.61 2.70
CA ASN A 57 3.65 3.80 3.67
C ASN A 57 3.56 4.46 5.05
N THR A 58 3.43 3.64 6.09
CA THR A 58 3.44 4.15 7.47
C THR A 58 4.77 4.83 7.80
N GLU A 59 5.88 4.44 7.17
CA GLU A 59 7.18 5.11 7.32
C GLU A 59 7.20 6.52 6.71
N ASP A 60 6.58 6.72 5.55
CA ASP A 60 6.44 8.04 4.92
C ASP A 60 5.47 8.94 5.69
N ALA A 61 4.42 8.38 6.27
CA ALA A 61 3.40 9.11 7.03
C ALA A 61 3.96 9.73 8.33
N VAL A 62 5.04 9.18 8.89
CA VAL A 62 5.69 9.70 10.10
C VAL A 62 6.51 10.96 9.80
N THR A 63 6.98 11.13 8.56
CA THR A 63 7.80 12.29 8.14
C THR A 63 7.02 13.58 7.89
N MET A 64 5.68 13.57 7.88
CA MET A 64 4.86 14.78 7.73
C MET A 64 4.51 15.49 9.05
N LYS A 65 5.13 15.09 10.17
CA LYS A 65 5.03 15.82 11.45
C LYS A 65 6.36 16.49 11.81
N TYR A 66 6.79 17.55 11.13
CA TYR A 66 7.63 18.60 11.71
C TYR A 66 7.52 19.90 10.90
#